data_AF-A0A3M5JP74-F1
#
_entry.id   AF-A0A3M5JP74-F1
#
_cell.length_a   1.000
_cell.length_b   1.000
_cell.length_c   1.000
_cell.angle_alpha   90.00
_cell.angle_beta   90.00
_cell.angle_gamma   90.00
#
_symmetry.space_group_name_H-M   'P 1'
#
loop_
_entity.id
_entity.type
_entity.pdbx_description
1 polymer ?
#
loop_
_entity_poly.entity_id
_entity_poly.type
_entity_poly.pdbx_seq_one_letter_code
_entity_poly.pdbx_strand_id
1 'polypeptide(L)'
;MAVQNHSELWAGNGNLLEVEDHSTVNFNVDNSTLNGDLVADDTSTLNITLQNGAQLNGDIVNGNRLAITSGSHWQMQGDNAVRSLSLHGGRVSFADEGFHTLSLNELSGGGTFGLRVDLDNGVGDLIDVNGQASGQFGLRVRNTGVEVVSADMAPLKVVHTEGGDAQFSLLGGRVDLGAYSYLLEQQGNDWFIVGKDKVISPSTQSALALYSAAPAIWMSELSTLRSRMGEVRASGRAGGWMRAYGNRLNATTSDGVDYRQKQNGLSLGADAPVEVSSGQLVLGVLGGYSTSGIDLSRGTTGKVDSYYAGAYATWLSDDGYYVDGVLKLNRFRNKADVAMSDASKAKGDYTNNGVGGWVEFGRHIKLGDDYFLEPFAQLSSVVVQGQELRLDNGMKAKNDHTQSVLGKVGTSLGRSVALKDGGVLQPYVRVAIAQEFSRHNEVKANDVKFDNSLFGSRGELGAGVSVSLSERLKLHADFDYMKGRHIEQPWGANVGLRLAF
;
A
#
# COMPACT_ATOMS: atom_id res chain seq x y z
N MET A 1 51.57 -6.74 -4.56
CA MET A 1 51.15 -6.93 -3.17
C MET A 1 49.81 -7.66 -3.14
N ALA A 2 49.54 -8.49 -2.14
CA ALA A 2 48.23 -9.12 -2.00
C ALA A 2 47.78 -9.18 -0.54
N VAL A 3 46.48 -9.01 -0.31
CA VAL A 3 45.80 -9.20 0.97
C VAL A 3 44.70 -10.23 0.74
N GLN A 4 44.66 -11.27 1.57
CA GLN A 4 43.86 -12.48 1.34
C GLN A 4 43.34 -13.06 2.66
N ASN A 5 42.48 -14.08 2.57
CA ASN A 5 42.05 -14.93 3.68
C ASN A 5 41.24 -14.22 4.78
N HIS A 6 40.23 -13.42 4.42
CA HIS A 6 39.35 -12.73 5.39
C HIS A 6 40.13 -11.77 6.30
N SER A 7 41.21 -11.20 5.76
CA SER A 7 42.01 -10.23 6.50
C SER A 7 41.28 -8.91 6.60
N GLU A 8 41.56 -8.18 7.67
CA GLU A 8 41.07 -6.82 7.87
C GLU A 8 42.26 -5.89 8.14
N LEU A 9 42.43 -4.87 7.31
CA LEU A 9 43.49 -3.88 7.43
C LEU A 9 42.91 -2.51 7.76
N TRP A 10 43.58 -1.81 8.68
CA TRP A 10 43.21 -0.47 9.13
C TRP A 10 44.41 0.46 9.00
N ALA A 11 44.25 1.58 8.31
CA ALA A 11 45.27 2.62 8.26
C ALA A 11 45.39 3.33 9.61
N GLY A 12 46.62 3.52 10.08
CA GLY A 12 46.89 4.31 11.29
C GLY A 12 46.92 5.82 11.03
N ASN A 13 47.31 6.23 9.83
CA ASN A 13 47.44 7.64 9.39
C ASN A 13 46.41 8.05 8.32
N GLY A 14 45.42 7.19 8.02
CA GLY A 14 44.47 7.38 6.92
C GLY A 14 44.84 6.62 5.65
N ASN A 15 46.12 6.46 5.33
CA ASN A 15 46.59 5.78 4.12
C ASN A 15 46.97 4.31 4.41
N LEU A 16 46.39 3.37 3.66
CA LEU A 16 46.77 1.95 3.71
C LEU A 16 47.97 1.63 2.81
N LEU A 17 48.11 2.37 1.72
CA LEU A 17 49.16 2.19 0.73
C LEU A 17 49.53 3.56 0.14
N GLU A 18 50.82 3.85 0.14
CA GLU A 18 51.42 5.01 -0.52
C GLU A 18 52.42 4.48 -1.56
N VAL A 19 52.24 4.85 -2.83
CA VAL A 19 53.09 4.45 -3.95
C VAL A 19 53.82 5.67 -4.49
N GLU A 20 55.13 5.71 -4.25
CA GLU A 20 55.97 6.88 -4.55
C GLU A 20 57.18 6.49 -5.42
N ASP A 21 57.90 7.49 -5.91
CA ASP A 21 59.20 7.37 -6.55
C ASP A 21 59.20 6.52 -7.84
N HIS A 22 58.24 6.80 -8.73
CA HIS A 22 58.09 6.09 -10.03
C HIS A 22 57.84 4.58 -9.87
N SER A 23 57.25 4.17 -8.75
CA SER A 23 57.00 2.76 -8.44
C SER A 23 55.78 2.22 -9.20
N THR A 24 55.77 0.91 -9.45
CA THR A 24 54.59 0.21 -9.98
C THR A 24 54.11 -0.81 -8.95
N VAL A 25 52.87 -0.65 -8.49
CA VAL A 25 52.22 -1.58 -7.56
C VAL A 25 50.97 -2.18 -8.20
N ASN A 26 50.95 -3.51 -8.24
CA ASN A 26 49.74 -4.29 -8.48
C ASN A 26 49.25 -4.81 -7.12
N PHE A 27 48.13 -4.26 -6.63
CA PHE A 27 47.55 -4.58 -5.34
C PHE A 27 46.28 -5.43 -5.50
N ASN A 28 46.36 -6.70 -5.10
CA ASN A 28 45.25 -7.64 -5.20
C ASN A 28 44.64 -7.90 -3.82
N VAL A 29 43.35 -7.63 -3.68
CA VAL A 29 42.58 -7.82 -2.45
C VAL A 29 41.56 -8.90 -2.71
N ASP A 30 41.68 -10.00 -1.99
CA ASP A 30 40.82 -11.17 -2.11
C ASP A 30 40.09 -11.41 -0.79
N ASN A 31 38.76 -11.39 -0.84
CA ASN A 31 37.89 -11.75 0.28
C ASN A 31 38.38 -11.16 1.62
N SER A 32 38.63 -9.86 1.63
CA SER A 32 39.26 -9.12 2.74
C SER A 32 38.73 -7.69 2.77
N THR A 33 38.83 -7.04 3.93
CA THR A 33 38.34 -5.67 4.15
C THR A 33 39.51 -4.71 4.36
N LEU A 34 39.51 -3.61 3.65
CA LEU A 34 40.47 -2.52 3.75
C LEU A 34 39.78 -1.25 4.26
N ASN A 35 40.29 -0.66 5.32
CA ASN A 35 39.83 0.61 5.88
C ASN A 35 40.97 1.65 5.82
N GLY A 36 40.88 2.57 4.87
CA GLY A 36 41.87 3.61 4.58
C GLY A 36 42.16 3.76 3.09
N ASP A 37 42.90 4.80 2.76
CA ASP A 37 43.07 5.29 1.39
C ASP A 37 44.22 4.59 0.67
N LEU A 38 44.12 4.51 -0.66
CA LEU A 38 45.17 4.00 -1.54
C LEU A 38 45.67 5.14 -2.42
N VAL A 39 46.92 5.54 -2.21
CA VAL A 39 47.49 6.77 -2.76
C VAL A 39 48.69 6.46 -3.64
N ALA A 40 48.77 7.10 -4.79
CA ALA A 40 49.96 7.14 -5.63
C ALA A 40 50.35 8.58 -5.96
N ASP A 41 51.65 8.84 -6.12
CA ASP A 41 52.10 10.09 -6.74
C ASP A 41 51.83 10.09 -8.26
N ASP A 42 51.95 11.26 -8.89
CA ASP A 42 51.66 11.41 -10.34
C ASP A 42 52.64 10.66 -11.25
N THR A 43 53.79 10.21 -10.71
CA THR A 43 54.84 9.51 -11.45
C THR A 43 54.72 7.99 -11.36
N SER A 44 53.91 7.50 -10.42
CA SER A 44 53.78 6.10 -10.07
C SER A 44 52.58 5.44 -10.74
N THR A 45 52.57 4.11 -10.70
CA THR A 45 51.47 3.30 -11.25
C THR A 45 50.85 2.45 -10.15
N LEU A 46 49.57 2.71 -9.85
CA LEU A 46 48.77 1.94 -8.91
C LEU A 46 47.63 1.21 -9.62
N ASN A 47 47.74 -0.12 -9.66
CA ASN A 47 46.71 -1.01 -10.18
C ASN A 47 46.11 -1.82 -9.04
N ILE A 48 44.79 -1.80 -8.90
CA ILE A 48 44.05 -2.43 -7.82
C ILE A 48 43.09 -3.47 -8.39
N THR A 49 43.04 -4.64 -7.77
CA THR A 49 42.01 -5.66 -8.04
C THR A 49 41.31 -6.02 -6.74
N LEU A 50 40.00 -5.77 -6.67
CA LEU A 50 39.13 -6.26 -5.60
C LEU A 50 38.35 -7.49 -6.12
N GLN A 51 38.46 -8.61 -5.41
CA GLN A 51 37.84 -9.87 -5.82
C GLN A 51 37.31 -10.69 -4.65
N ASN A 52 36.38 -11.60 -4.98
CA ASN A 52 35.77 -12.57 -4.07
C ASN A 52 35.19 -11.96 -2.79
N GLY A 53 34.38 -10.90 -2.94
CA GLY A 53 33.74 -10.21 -1.82
C GLY A 53 34.65 -9.27 -1.03
N ALA A 54 35.78 -8.86 -1.62
CA ALA A 54 36.65 -7.85 -1.01
C ALA A 54 35.93 -6.50 -0.83
N GLN A 55 36.29 -5.77 0.22
CA GLN A 55 35.73 -4.45 0.54
C GLN A 55 36.85 -3.44 0.69
N LEU A 56 36.71 -2.29 0.04
CA LEU A 56 37.55 -1.11 0.26
C LEU A 56 36.69 0.03 0.78
N ASN A 57 36.98 0.51 1.99
CA ASN A 57 36.39 1.68 2.60
C ASN A 57 37.46 2.77 2.67
N GLY A 58 37.47 3.67 1.69
CA GLY A 58 38.53 4.66 1.52
C GLY A 58 38.59 5.18 0.09
N ASP A 59 39.32 6.27 -0.08
CA ASP A 59 39.52 6.91 -1.38
C ASP A 59 40.71 6.29 -2.12
N ILE A 60 40.68 6.42 -3.45
CA ILE A 60 41.77 6.05 -4.34
C ILE A 60 42.27 7.33 -5.02
N VAL A 61 43.49 7.72 -4.69
CA VAL A 61 44.13 8.91 -5.25
C VAL A 61 45.13 8.47 -6.32
N ASN A 62 44.99 9.02 -7.53
CA ASN A 62 45.85 8.73 -8.68
C ASN A 62 45.90 7.24 -9.10
N GLY A 63 44.78 6.52 -8.96
CA GLY A 63 44.68 5.13 -9.41
C GLY A 63 44.74 4.98 -10.94
N ASN A 64 45.61 4.11 -11.46
CA ASN A 64 45.72 3.84 -12.89
C ASN A 64 44.64 2.86 -13.37
N ARG A 65 44.44 1.77 -12.62
CA ARG A 65 43.46 0.74 -12.96
C ARG A 65 42.80 0.22 -11.70
N LEU A 66 41.47 0.18 -11.70
CA LEU A 66 40.68 -0.51 -10.70
C LEU A 66 39.84 -1.59 -11.36
N ALA A 67 39.98 -2.82 -10.89
CA ALA A 67 39.13 -3.94 -11.27
C ALA A 67 38.33 -4.40 -10.05
N ILE A 68 36.99 -4.37 -10.12
CA ILE A 68 36.12 -4.85 -9.05
C ILE A 68 35.28 -6.01 -9.56
N THR A 69 35.48 -7.18 -8.97
CA THR A 69 34.96 -8.45 -9.48
C THR A 69 34.30 -9.27 -8.37
N SER A 70 33.51 -10.28 -8.75
CA SER A 70 33.01 -11.33 -7.83
C SER A 70 32.33 -10.76 -6.57
N GLY A 71 31.40 -9.81 -6.75
CA GLY A 71 30.63 -9.22 -5.64
C GLY A 71 31.41 -8.30 -4.71
N SER A 72 32.65 -7.93 -5.07
CA SER A 72 33.46 -6.98 -4.28
C SER A 72 32.89 -5.56 -4.34
N HIS A 73 33.21 -4.76 -3.33
CA HIS A 73 32.63 -3.44 -3.14
C HIS A 73 33.71 -2.40 -2.81
N TRP A 74 33.63 -1.26 -3.49
CA TRP A 74 34.35 -0.05 -3.12
C TRP A 74 33.37 1.00 -2.58
N GLN A 75 33.62 1.46 -1.36
CA GLN A 75 32.94 2.54 -0.66
C GLN A 75 33.86 3.77 -0.64
N MET A 76 33.55 4.75 -1.48
CA MET A 76 34.22 6.05 -1.52
C MET A 76 33.87 6.88 -0.27
N GLN A 77 34.78 7.77 0.13
CA GLN A 77 34.60 8.74 1.22
C GLN A 77 34.45 10.18 0.72
N GLY A 78 34.95 10.48 -0.48
CA GLY A 78 34.76 11.76 -1.15
C GLY A 78 34.76 11.67 -2.68
N ASP A 79 35.04 12.79 -3.35
CA ASP A 79 35.31 12.83 -4.79
C ASP A 79 36.53 11.96 -5.12
N ASN A 80 36.44 11.15 -6.17
CA ASN A 80 37.53 10.27 -6.60
C ASN A 80 37.80 10.37 -8.09
N ALA A 81 39.06 10.16 -8.46
CA ALA A 81 39.49 10.08 -9.85
C ALA A 81 40.32 8.81 -10.08
N VAL A 82 39.84 7.92 -10.95
CA VAL A 82 40.54 6.68 -11.34
C VAL A 82 40.61 6.63 -12.85
N ARG A 83 41.78 6.38 -13.44
CA ARG A 83 41.92 6.42 -14.91
C ARG A 83 41.03 5.38 -15.59
N SER A 84 41.12 4.11 -15.21
CA SER A 84 40.33 3.02 -15.81
C SER A 84 39.63 2.18 -14.74
N LEU A 85 38.30 2.09 -14.81
CA LEU A 85 37.48 1.24 -13.95
C LEU A 85 36.86 0.09 -14.76
N SER A 86 37.08 -1.13 -14.31
CA SER A 86 36.42 -2.32 -14.86
C SER A 86 35.59 -3.03 -13.78
N LEU A 87 34.31 -3.27 -14.07
CA LEU A 87 33.41 -4.00 -13.18
C LEU A 87 33.06 -5.36 -13.77
N HIS A 88 33.10 -6.41 -12.96
CA HIS A 88 32.61 -7.75 -13.32
C HIS A 88 31.79 -8.33 -12.17
N GLY A 89 30.57 -7.80 -12.00
CA GLY A 89 29.67 -8.11 -10.89
C GLY A 89 30.04 -7.43 -9.57
N GLY A 90 30.93 -6.43 -9.61
CA GLY A 90 31.29 -5.59 -8.47
C GLY A 90 30.36 -4.39 -8.29
N ARG A 91 30.57 -3.66 -7.18
CA ARG A 91 29.83 -2.44 -6.86
C ARG A 91 30.75 -1.30 -6.45
N VAL A 92 30.39 -0.08 -6.84
CA VAL A 92 30.91 1.17 -6.27
C VAL A 92 29.75 1.86 -5.53
N SER A 93 30.02 2.44 -4.36
CA SER A 93 29.07 3.30 -3.65
C SER A 93 29.76 4.57 -3.19
N PHE A 94 29.02 5.68 -3.26
CA PHE A 94 29.46 7.00 -2.82
C PHE A 94 29.28 7.13 -1.30
N ALA A 95 29.99 8.09 -0.68
CA ALA A 95 29.91 8.34 0.76
C ALA A 95 28.47 8.64 1.22
N ASP A 96 28.13 8.40 2.49
CA ASP A 96 26.77 8.63 2.98
C ASP A 96 26.44 10.10 3.29
N GLU A 97 27.45 10.96 3.40
CA GLU A 97 27.34 12.41 3.62
C GLU A 97 27.79 13.20 2.37
N GLY A 98 27.19 14.38 2.14
CA GLY A 98 27.47 15.19 0.95
C GLY A 98 26.98 14.54 -0.34
N PHE A 99 27.36 15.06 -1.51
CA PHE A 99 27.19 14.44 -2.82
C PHE A 99 28.53 14.52 -3.54
N HIS A 100 28.97 13.44 -4.18
CA HIS A 100 30.34 13.33 -4.71
C HIS A 100 30.36 12.86 -6.16
N THR A 101 31.51 13.07 -6.82
CA THR A 101 31.76 12.72 -8.21
C THR A 101 32.84 11.64 -8.30
N LEU A 102 32.57 10.60 -9.09
CA LEU A 102 33.56 9.63 -9.54
C LEU A 102 33.97 9.97 -10.96
N SER A 103 35.18 10.49 -11.12
CA SER A 103 35.78 10.83 -12.41
C SER A 103 36.58 9.65 -12.98
N LEU A 104 36.31 9.28 -14.22
CA LEU A 104 36.94 8.17 -14.93
C LEU A 104 37.40 8.61 -16.33
N ASN A 105 38.47 8.02 -16.86
CA ASN A 105 38.80 8.16 -18.30
C ASN A 105 38.26 6.98 -19.11
N GLU A 106 38.10 5.82 -18.47
CA GLU A 106 37.57 4.62 -19.10
C GLU A 106 36.71 3.84 -18.11
N LEU A 107 35.55 3.38 -18.58
CA LEU A 107 34.65 2.50 -17.84
C LEU A 107 34.33 1.28 -18.68
N SER A 108 34.46 0.06 -18.12
CA SER A 108 34.19 -1.17 -18.86
C SER A 108 33.52 -2.27 -18.02
N GLY A 109 32.80 -3.16 -18.70
CA GLY A 109 32.26 -4.40 -18.13
C GLY A 109 30.81 -4.30 -17.65
N GLY A 110 30.53 -4.77 -16.44
CA GLY A 110 29.21 -4.66 -15.84
C GLY A 110 29.20 -4.81 -14.32
N GLY A 111 28.39 -3.99 -13.67
CA GLY A 111 28.32 -3.89 -12.21
C GLY A 111 27.26 -2.88 -11.77
N THR A 112 27.35 -2.46 -10.51
CA THR A 112 26.37 -1.51 -9.94
C THR A 112 27.03 -0.30 -9.30
N PHE A 113 26.35 0.84 -9.41
CA PHE A 113 26.71 2.07 -8.71
C PHE A 113 25.61 2.43 -7.71
N GLY A 114 25.98 2.64 -6.45
CA GLY A 114 25.08 3.14 -5.42
C GLY A 114 25.15 4.66 -5.34
N LEU A 115 24.05 5.34 -5.68
CA LEU A 115 23.98 6.79 -5.82
C LEU A 115 22.94 7.37 -4.86
N ARG A 116 23.07 8.65 -4.53
CA ARG A 116 22.05 9.44 -3.85
C ARG A 116 21.76 10.68 -4.68
N VAL A 117 20.53 11.16 -4.59
CA VAL A 117 20.07 12.37 -5.27
C VAL A 117 19.20 13.18 -4.32
N ASP A 118 19.19 14.49 -4.54
CA ASP A 118 18.26 15.44 -3.97
C ASP A 118 17.81 16.37 -5.11
N LEU A 119 16.62 16.09 -5.64
CA LEU A 119 16.11 16.81 -6.80
C LEU A 119 15.58 18.20 -6.44
N ASP A 120 15.35 18.51 -5.16
CA ASP A 120 14.92 19.84 -4.72
C ASP A 120 16.06 20.85 -4.84
N ASN A 121 17.24 20.42 -4.41
CA ASN A 121 18.46 21.21 -4.52
C ASN A 121 19.19 21.01 -5.87
N GLY A 122 18.71 20.09 -6.71
CA GLY A 122 19.31 19.79 -8.01
C GLY A 122 20.72 19.22 -7.90
N VAL A 123 21.00 18.47 -6.83
CA VAL A 123 22.31 17.90 -6.53
C VAL A 123 22.22 16.38 -6.39
N GLY A 124 23.30 15.68 -6.68
CA GLY A 124 23.35 14.22 -6.60
C GLY A 124 24.77 13.72 -6.79
N ASP A 125 24.98 12.46 -6.45
CA ASP A 125 26.21 11.76 -6.80
C ASP A 125 26.31 11.62 -8.33
N LEU A 126 27.52 11.79 -8.88
CA LEU A 126 27.76 11.81 -10.33
C LEU A 126 28.84 10.80 -10.72
N ILE A 127 28.58 10.06 -11.80
CA ILE A 127 29.61 9.27 -12.49
C ILE A 127 30.01 10.05 -13.74
N ASP A 128 31.25 10.48 -13.81
CA ASP A 128 31.77 11.33 -14.87
C ASP A 128 32.86 10.62 -15.67
N VAL A 129 32.51 10.09 -16.85
CA VAL A 129 33.45 9.35 -17.71
C VAL A 129 33.95 10.26 -18.83
N ASN A 130 35.12 10.88 -18.61
CA ASN A 130 35.84 11.77 -19.52
C ASN A 130 36.46 11.05 -20.75
N GLY A 131 36.00 9.85 -21.08
CA GLY A 131 36.46 9.06 -22.22
C GLY A 131 35.48 7.97 -22.62
N GLN A 132 35.98 6.77 -22.92
CA GLN A 132 35.14 5.68 -23.44
C GLN A 132 34.49 4.87 -22.31
N ALA A 133 33.17 4.71 -22.38
CA ALA A 133 32.40 3.83 -21.51
C ALA A 133 31.80 2.67 -22.32
N SER A 134 32.03 1.42 -21.90
CA SER A 134 31.47 0.23 -22.57
C SER A 134 30.85 -0.76 -21.58
N GLY A 135 29.74 -1.39 -21.99
CA GLY A 135 29.08 -2.44 -21.20
C GLY A 135 27.75 -2.05 -20.55
N GLN A 136 27.40 -2.66 -19.43
CA GLN A 136 26.04 -2.59 -18.85
C GLN A 136 26.10 -2.37 -17.32
N PHE A 137 25.50 -1.27 -16.86
CA PHE A 137 25.59 -0.86 -15.46
C PHE A 137 24.22 -0.60 -14.83
N GLY A 138 24.06 -1.08 -13.60
CA GLY A 138 22.88 -0.82 -12.79
C GLY A 138 23.09 0.37 -11.85
N LEU A 139 22.17 1.33 -11.86
CA LEU A 139 22.13 2.45 -10.93
C LEU A 139 21.17 2.11 -9.77
N ARG A 140 21.71 1.99 -8.56
CA ARG A 140 20.93 1.92 -7.33
C ARG A 140 20.88 3.31 -6.72
N VAL A 141 19.94 4.13 -7.18
CA VAL A 141 19.67 5.42 -6.55
C VAL A 141 18.86 5.18 -5.28
N ARG A 142 19.30 5.75 -4.15
CA ARG A 142 18.66 5.55 -2.85
C ARG A 142 17.24 6.13 -2.83
N ASN A 143 16.27 5.26 -2.60
CA ASN A 143 14.87 5.67 -2.43
C ASN A 143 14.68 6.47 -1.13
N THR A 144 13.79 7.47 -1.16
CA THR A 144 13.42 8.28 0.01
C THR A 144 11.93 8.62 -0.03
N GLY A 145 11.29 8.63 1.15
CA GLY A 145 9.92 9.10 1.32
C GLY A 145 9.82 10.61 1.61
N VAL A 146 10.94 11.25 1.94
CA VAL A 146 11.02 12.72 2.09
C VAL A 146 10.70 13.35 0.75
N GLU A 147 9.90 14.42 0.76
CA GLU A 147 9.66 15.18 -0.46
C GLU A 147 10.97 15.77 -0.94
N VAL A 148 11.26 15.55 -2.22
CA VAL A 148 12.51 15.97 -2.84
C VAL A 148 12.24 16.57 -4.22
N VAL A 149 11.01 17.04 -4.49
CA VAL A 149 10.64 17.64 -5.77
C VAL A 149 9.77 18.90 -5.63
N SER A 150 10.28 19.99 -6.19
CA SER A 150 9.50 21.17 -6.55
C SER A 150 8.67 20.92 -7.82
N ALA A 151 7.55 21.64 -7.98
CA ALA A 151 6.63 21.46 -9.11
C ALA A 151 7.31 21.63 -10.50
N ASP A 152 8.45 22.31 -10.56
CA ASP A 152 9.23 22.65 -11.76
C ASP A 152 10.57 21.89 -11.85
N MET A 153 10.66 20.68 -11.27
CA MET A 153 11.92 19.92 -11.21
C MET A 153 12.62 19.77 -12.57
N ALA A 154 13.87 20.24 -12.60
CA ALA A 154 14.78 20.06 -13.72
C ALA A 154 15.36 18.63 -13.71
N PRO A 155 15.57 18.01 -14.88
CA PRO A 155 16.30 16.74 -14.98
C PRO A 155 17.64 16.80 -14.25
N LEU A 156 17.92 15.81 -13.40
CA LEU A 156 19.19 15.72 -12.68
C LEU A 156 20.13 14.73 -13.38
N LYS A 157 21.29 15.22 -13.85
CA LYS A 157 22.31 14.37 -14.44
C LYS A 157 22.94 13.50 -13.34
N VAL A 158 23.03 12.19 -13.60
CA VAL A 158 23.66 11.22 -12.68
C VAL A 158 24.79 10.44 -13.34
N VAL A 159 24.86 10.46 -14.68
CA VAL A 159 25.97 9.90 -15.45
C VAL A 159 26.29 10.82 -16.62
N HIS A 160 27.58 11.03 -16.86
CA HIS A 160 28.13 11.60 -18.09
C HIS A 160 29.12 10.61 -18.73
N THR A 161 29.10 10.51 -20.05
CA THR A 161 30.18 9.88 -20.82
C THR A 161 30.59 10.74 -22.02
N GLU A 162 31.87 10.72 -22.39
CA GLU A 162 32.34 11.37 -23.62
C GLU A 162 32.08 10.50 -24.87
N GLY A 163 32.01 9.18 -24.71
CA GLY A 163 31.61 8.26 -25.77
C GLY A 163 31.56 6.79 -25.35
N GLY A 164 31.34 5.91 -26.33
CA GLY A 164 31.27 4.47 -26.15
C GLY A 164 29.83 3.92 -26.24
N ASP A 165 29.64 2.66 -25.86
CA ASP A 165 28.39 1.91 -25.98
C ASP A 165 27.77 1.51 -24.64
N ALA A 166 28.27 2.05 -23.52
CA ALA A 166 27.74 1.79 -22.19
C ALA A 166 26.25 2.10 -22.09
N GLN A 167 25.54 1.27 -21.34
CA GLN A 167 24.14 1.46 -20.99
C GLN A 167 23.97 1.46 -19.49
N PHE A 168 23.10 2.36 -19.01
CA PHE A 168 22.76 2.50 -17.61
C PHE A 168 21.25 2.31 -17.41
N SER A 169 20.87 1.63 -16.33
CA SER A 169 19.47 1.40 -15.98
C SER A 169 19.26 1.49 -14.47
N LEU A 170 18.10 2.00 -14.03
CA LEU A 170 17.74 1.97 -12.61
C LEU A 170 17.43 0.53 -12.18
N LEU A 171 18.01 0.10 -11.07
CA LEU A 171 17.60 -1.13 -10.42
C LEU A 171 16.15 -0.96 -9.93
N GLY A 172 15.26 -1.84 -10.38
CA GLY A 172 13.82 -1.72 -10.10
C GLY A 172 13.04 -0.86 -11.11
N GLY A 173 13.72 -0.32 -12.13
CA GLY A 173 13.13 0.44 -13.24
C GLY A 173 12.75 1.88 -12.91
N ARG A 174 12.61 2.23 -11.63
CA ARG A 174 12.32 3.59 -11.14
C ARG A 174 13.00 3.85 -9.80
N VAL A 175 13.19 5.12 -9.48
CA VAL A 175 13.60 5.60 -8.16
C VAL A 175 12.43 6.30 -7.47
N ASP A 176 12.16 5.96 -6.22
CA ASP A 176 11.08 6.52 -5.42
C ASP A 176 11.61 7.70 -4.61
N LEU A 177 11.06 8.88 -4.86
CA LEU A 177 11.56 10.15 -4.36
C LEU A 177 10.35 11.00 -3.92
N GLY A 178 10.01 10.92 -2.63
CA GLY A 178 8.84 11.59 -2.07
C GLY A 178 7.53 11.02 -2.59
N ALA A 179 6.63 11.90 -3.02
CA ALA A 179 5.29 11.51 -3.47
C ALA A 179 5.27 10.66 -4.75
N TYR A 180 6.35 10.69 -5.56
CA TYR A 180 6.39 10.09 -6.89
C TYR A 180 7.61 9.18 -7.13
N SER A 181 7.53 8.36 -8.18
CA SER A 181 8.62 7.54 -8.71
C SER A 181 9.07 8.04 -10.08
N TYR A 182 10.38 8.17 -10.29
CA TYR A 182 11.01 8.81 -11.44
C TYR A 182 11.75 7.81 -12.32
N LEU A 183 11.92 8.15 -13.59
CA LEU A 183 12.62 7.33 -14.58
C LEU A 183 14.06 7.84 -14.80
N LEU A 184 14.87 6.99 -15.41
CA LEU A 184 16.16 7.36 -16.00
C LEU A 184 15.99 7.50 -17.51
N GLU A 185 16.43 8.62 -18.06
CA GLU A 185 16.39 8.91 -19.49
C GLU A 185 17.81 9.22 -19.99
N GLN A 186 18.19 8.59 -21.10
CA GLN A 186 19.43 8.93 -21.80
C GLN A 186 19.18 10.11 -22.76
N GLN A 187 20.01 11.13 -22.67
CA GLN A 187 19.99 12.30 -23.55
C GLN A 187 21.40 12.52 -24.11
N GLY A 188 21.62 12.14 -25.37
CA GLY A 188 22.97 12.08 -25.93
C GLY A 188 23.83 11.07 -25.16
N ASN A 189 24.96 11.53 -24.62
CA ASN A 189 25.87 10.71 -23.82
C ASN A 189 25.66 10.87 -22.30
N ASP A 190 24.57 11.51 -21.89
CA ASP A 190 24.24 11.77 -20.49
C ASP A 190 23.02 10.96 -20.06
N TRP A 191 22.94 10.60 -18.77
CA TRP A 191 21.74 10.01 -18.17
C TRP A 191 21.19 10.90 -17.06
N PHE A 192 19.87 11.12 -17.11
CA PHE A 192 19.16 12.01 -16.23
C PHE A 192 18.05 11.28 -15.48
N ILE A 193 17.87 11.61 -14.21
CA ILE A 193 16.61 11.35 -13.50
C ILE A 193 15.60 12.40 -13.98
N VAL A 194 14.47 11.96 -14.53
CA VAL A 194 13.48 12.83 -15.17
C VAL A 194 12.10 12.74 -14.51
N GLY A 195 11.43 13.89 -14.40
CA GLY A 195 10.05 14.02 -13.92
C GLY A 195 8.98 13.66 -14.97
N LYS A 196 9.36 13.52 -16.24
CA LYS A 196 8.46 13.06 -17.30
C LYS A 196 7.96 11.65 -16.98
N ASP A 197 6.66 11.42 -17.16
CA ASP A 197 6.00 10.14 -16.89
C ASP A 197 6.19 9.62 -15.45
N LYS A 198 6.38 10.52 -14.48
CA LYS A 198 6.39 10.17 -13.05
C LYS A 198 5.05 9.53 -12.65
N VAL A 199 5.12 8.55 -11.76
CA VAL A 199 3.95 7.85 -11.22
C VAL A 199 3.91 7.98 -9.71
N ILE A 200 2.74 7.80 -9.10
CA ILE A 200 2.60 7.83 -7.64
C ILE A 200 3.53 6.77 -7.01
N SER A 201 4.34 7.17 -6.02
CA SER A 201 5.30 6.26 -5.39
C SER A 201 4.61 5.16 -4.57
N PRO A 202 5.24 3.98 -4.39
CA PRO A 202 4.66 2.89 -3.58
C PRO A 202 4.23 3.34 -2.18
N SER A 203 5.01 4.22 -1.54
CA SER A 203 4.68 4.80 -0.24
C SER A 203 3.39 5.63 -0.27
N THR A 204 3.24 6.50 -1.28
CA THR A 204 2.01 7.30 -1.45
C THR A 204 0.82 6.41 -1.80
N GLN A 205 0.99 5.41 -2.68
CA GLN A 205 -0.07 4.45 -3.00
C GLN A 205 -0.58 3.73 -1.75
N SER A 206 0.33 3.28 -0.88
CA SER A 206 -0.01 2.63 0.39
C SER A 206 -0.83 3.55 1.31
N ALA A 207 -0.39 4.80 1.45
CA ALA A 207 -1.11 5.80 2.25
C ALA A 207 -2.54 6.03 1.71
N LEU A 208 -2.67 6.27 0.40
CA LEU A 208 -3.96 6.49 -0.26
C LEU A 208 -4.91 5.31 -0.04
N ALA A 209 -4.45 4.08 -0.29
CA ALA A 209 -5.28 2.89 -0.08
C ALA A 209 -5.72 2.69 1.38
N LEU A 210 -4.85 2.98 2.36
CA LEU A 210 -5.22 2.89 3.78
C LEU A 210 -6.27 3.93 4.17
N TYR A 211 -6.14 5.18 3.70
CA TYR A 211 -7.12 6.24 3.97
C TYR A 211 -8.48 6.00 3.30
N SER A 212 -8.53 5.31 2.15
CA SER A 212 -9.78 4.99 1.44
C SER A 212 -10.44 3.68 1.91
N ALA A 213 -9.70 2.79 2.59
CA ALA A 213 -10.22 1.49 3.01
C ALA A 213 -11.26 1.57 4.15
N ALA A 214 -11.12 2.52 5.07
CA ALA A 214 -11.93 2.55 6.30
C ALA A 214 -13.46 2.65 6.06
N PRO A 215 -13.97 3.51 5.14
CA PRO A 215 -15.40 3.51 4.80
C PRO A 215 -15.89 2.18 4.20
N ALA A 216 -15.10 1.53 3.35
CA ALA A 216 -15.42 0.23 2.79
C ALA A 216 -15.50 -0.86 3.88
N ILE A 217 -14.53 -0.89 4.81
CA ILE A 217 -14.56 -1.76 5.99
C ILE A 217 -15.83 -1.53 6.80
N TRP A 218 -16.15 -0.26 7.09
CA TRP A 218 -17.32 0.12 7.89
C TRP A 218 -18.64 -0.32 7.25
N MET A 219 -18.80 -0.16 5.93
CA MET A 219 -19.99 -0.58 5.18
C MET A 219 -20.15 -2.10 5.18
N SER A 220 -19.06 -2.83 4.94
CA SER A 220 -19.06 -4.30 4.88
C SER A 220 -19.36 -4.95 6.23
N GLU A 221 -18.98 -4.30 7.34
CA GLU A 221 -19.37 -4.72 8.68
C GLU A 221 -20.89 -4.55 8.94
N LEU A 222 -21.60 -3.72 8.15
CA LEU A 222 -23.02 -3.38 8.32
C LEU A 222 -23.97 -3.95 7.25
N SER A 223 -23.45 -4.46 6.13
CA SER A 223 -24.23 -5.32 5.20
C SER A 223 -24.86 -6.52 5.93
N THR A 224 -24.41 -6.73 7.16
CA THR A 224 -24.85 -7.69 8.14
C THR A 224 -26.26 -7.49 8.70
N LEU A 225 -26.73 -6.26 8.87
CA LEU A 225 -28.00 -6.02 9.57
C LEU A 225 -29.23 -6.26 8.68
N ARG A 226 -29.14 -5.96 7.38
CA ARG A 226 -30.27 -6.10 6.46
C ARG A 226 -30.71 -7.55 6.22
N SER A 227 -29.79 -8.52 6.29
CA SER A 227 -30.15 -9.95 6.16
C SER A 227 -30.91 -10.49 7.38
N ARG A 228 -31.04 -9.70 8.46
CA ARG A 228 -31.79 -10.07 9.67
C ARG A 228 -33.29 -9.78 9.58
N MET A 229 -33.80 -9.17 8.51
CA MET A 229 -35.22 -8.84 8.42
C MET A 229 -36.15 -10.08 8.50
N GLY A 230 -35.68 -11.27 8.08
CA GLY A 230 -36.38 -12.55 8.32
C GLY A 230 -36.24 -13.08 9.76
N GLU A 231 -35.18 -12.70 10.47
CA GLU A 231 -34.94 -13.09 11.86
C GLU A 231 -35.82 -12.31 12.85
N VAL A 232 -35.88 -10.99 12.69
CA VAL A 232 -36.51 -10.06 13.62
C VAL A 232 -38.04 -10.14 13.57
N ARG A 233 -38.63 -10.34 12.39
CA ARG A 233 -40.09 -10.29 12.20
C ARG A 233 -40.90 -11.46 12.78
N ALA A 234 -40.25 -12.55 13.20
CA ALA A 234 -40.97 -13.80 13.51
C ALA A 234 -40.83 -14.33 14.94
N SER A 235 -40.01 -13.74 15.83
CA SER A 235 -39.89 -14.29 17.19
C SER A 235 -40.68 -13.56 18.26
N GLY A 236 -40.93 -12.25 18.14
CA GLY A 236 -41.57 -11.46 19.22
C GLY A 236 -40.91 -11.62 20.59
N ARG A 237 -39.66 -12.11 20.61
CA ARG A 237 -38.88 -12.54 21.78
C ARG A 237 -37.50 -11.91 21.70
N ALA A 238 -36.94 -11.60 22.86
CA ALA A 238 -35.56 -11.21 22.98
C ALA A 238 -34.63 -12.33 22.47
N GLY A 239 -33.45 -11.96 22.00
CA GLY A 239 -32.51 -12.94 21.47
C GLY A 239 -31.10 -12.42 21.31
N GLY A 240 -30.16 -13.37 21.35
CA GLY A 240 -28.77 -13.15 20.99
C GLY A 240 -28.51 -13.64 19.57
N TRP A 241 -27.58 -12.98 18.87
CA TRP A 241 -27.17 -13.39 17.54
C TRP A 241 -25.66 -13.28 17.36
N MET A 242 -25.14 -14.08 16.44
CA MET A 242 -23.73 -14.10 16.05
C MET A 242 -23.63 -14.26 14.54
N ARG A 243 -22.63 -13.62 13.93
CA ARG A 243 -22.41 -13.65 12.48
C ARG A 243 -20.93 -13.67 12.13
N ALA A 244 -20.56 -14.55 11.21
CA ALA A 244 -19.27 -14.50 10.52
C ALA A 244 -19.46 -13.97 9.10
N TYR A 245 -18.53 -13.16 8.63
CA TYR A 245 -18.57 -12.59 7.27
C TYR A 245 -17.19 -12.45 6.67
N GLY A 246 -17.15 -12.40 5.34
CA GLY A 246 -15.96 -12.07 4.58
C GLY A 246 -16.31 -11.46 3.22
N ASN A 247 -15.40 -10.67 2.67
CA ASN A 247 -15.54 -10.11 1.33
C ASN A 247 -14.18 -9.84 0.69
N ARG A 248 -14.22 -9.62 -0.62
CA ARG A 248 -13.13 -9.03 -1.38
C ARG A 248 -13.64 -7.79 -2.10
N LEU A 249 -12.92 -6.68 -1.97
CA LEU A 249 -13.12 -5.46 -2.74
C LEU A 249 -11.90 -5.22 -3.62
N ASN A 250 -12.14 -4.91 -4.88
CA ASN A 250 -11.17 -4.31 -5.79
C ASN A 250 -11.56 -2.84 -5.94
N ALA A 251 -10.65 -1.92 -5.70
CA ALA A 251 -10.96 -0.50 -5.74
C ALA A 251 -9.84 0.30 -6.42
N THR A 252 -10.23 1.40 -7.05
CA THR A 252 -9.34 2.35 -7.72
C THR A 252 -9.69 3.74 -7.21
N THR A 253 -8.73 4.44 -6.62
CA THR A 253 -8.93 5.83 -6.17
C THR A 253 -9.09 6.76 -7.39
N SER A 254 -9.61 7.97 -7.19
CA SER A 254 -9.79 8.93 -8.29
C SER A 254 -8.47 9.28 -9.00
N ASP A 255 -7.35 9.29 -8.26
CA ASP A 255 -6.00 9.46 -8.82
C ASP A 255 -5.35 8.16 -9.34
N GLY A 256 -6.13 7.09 -9.50
CA GLY A 256 -5.70 5.88 -10.19
C GLY A 256 -4.89 4.89 -9.36
N VAL A 257 -5.00 4.92 -8.02
CA VAL A 257 -4.38 3.90 -7.16
C VAL A 257 -5.28 2.68 -7.05
N ASP A 258 -4.84 1.59 -7.68
CA ASP A 258 -5.50 0.28 -7.57
C ASP A 258 -5.08 -0.46 -6.31
N TYR A 259 -6.05 -1.01 -5.58
CA TYR A 259 -5.81 -1.90 -4.47
C TYR A 259 -6.88 -2.99 -4.35
N ARG A 260 -6.49 -4.10 -3.72
CA ARG A 260 -7.38 -5.20 -3.40
C ARG A 260 -7.46 -5.37 -1.90
N GLN A 261 -8.66 -5.25 -1.35
CA GLN A 261 -8.94 -5.45 0.06
C GLN A 261 -9.65 -6.80 0.27
N LYS A 262 -9.17 -7.61 1.21
CA LYS A 262 -9.85 -8.82 1.69
C LYS A 262 -10.15 -8.67 3.16
N GLN A 263 -11.43 -8.70 3.52
CA GLN A 263 -11.90 -8.53 4.88
C GLN A 263 -12.55 -9.81 5.39
N ASN A 264 -12.33 -10.14 6.66
CA ASN A 264 -13.11 -11.13 7.39
C ASN A 264 -13.37 -10.65 8.81
N GLY A 265 -14.49 -11.07 9.40
CA GLY A 265 -14.83 -10.64 10.75
C GLY A 265 -15.93 -11.45 11.40
N LEU A 266 -16.14 -11.13 12.68
CA LEU A 266 -17.17 -11.67 13.54
C LEU A 266 -17.95 -10.51 14.17
N SER A 267 -19.27 -10.62 14.17
CA SER A 267 -20.18 -9.74 14.90
C SER A 267 -21.02 -10.56 15.87
N LEU A 268 -21.38 -9.93 16.98
CA LEU A 268 -22.33 -10.45 17.96
C LEU A 268 -23.25 -9.32 18.40
N GLY A 269 -24.46 -9.68 18.83
CA GLY A 269 -25.38 -8.70 19.37
C GLY A 269 -26.55 -9.34 20.09
N ALA A 270 -27.38 -8.48 20.66
CA ALA A 270 -28.59 -8.86 21.35
C ALA A 270 -29.66 -7.81 21.11
N ASP A 271 -30.90 -8.27 20.97
CA ASP A 271 -32.08 -7.40 20.82
C ASP A 271 -33.26 -7.87 21.65
N ALA A 272 -34.15 -6.92 21.95
CA ALA A 272 -35.44 -7.15 22.55
C ALA A 272 -36.53 -6.36 21.81
N PRO A 273 -37.70 -6.97 21.56
CA PRO A 273 -38.86 -6.26 21.05
C PRO A 273 -39.61 -5.52 22.17
N VAL A 274 -40.22 -4.40 21.79
CA VAL A 274 -41.09 -3.55 22.59
C VAL A 274 -42.33 -3.28 21.73
N GLU A 275 -43.50 -3.64 22.24
CA GLU A 275 -44.76 -3.34 21.57
C GLU A 275 -45.03 -1.83 21.58
N VAL A 276 -45.47 -1.30 20.44
CA VAL A 276 -45.87 0.10 20.27
C VAL A 276 -47.25 0.16 19.62
N SER A 277 -47.93 1.30 19.68
CA SER A 277 -49.32 1.44 19.21
C SER A 277 -49.55 1.12 17.73
N SER A 278 -48.49 1.11 16.92
CA SER A 278 -48.53 0.85 15.47
C SER A 278 -47.48 -0.18 15.05
N GLY A 279 -47.39 -1.28 15.80
CA GLY A 279 -46.53 -2.44 15.51
C GLY A 279 -45.50 -2.73 16.60
N GLN A 280 -44.28 -3.06 16.20
CA GLN A 280 -43.22 -3.50 17.12
C GLN A 280 -41.92 -2.74 16.89
N LEU A 281 -41.29 -2.29 17.98
CA LEU A 281 -39.96 -1.70 17.97
C LEU A 281 -38.96 -2.72 18.52
N VAL A 282 -37.90 -3.01 17.77
CA VAL A 282 -36.82 -3.89 18.22
C VAL A 282 -35.58 -3.05 18.49
N LEU A 283 -35.11 -3.10 19.73
CA LEU A 283 -33.92 -2.36 20.18
C LEU A 283 -32.79 -3.35 20.43
N GLY A 284 -31.60 -3.03 19.96
CA GLY A 284 -30.45 -3.90 20.18
C GLY A 284 -29.11 -3.20 20.18
N VAL A 285 -28.12 -3.95 20.64
CA VAL A 285 -26.72 -3.56 20.67
C VAL A 285 -25.90 -4.59 19.92
N LEU A 286 -24.80 -4.13 19.32
CA LEU A 286 -23.88 -4.97 18.58
C LEU A 286 -22.43 -4.63 18.92
N GLY A 287 -21.56 -5.61 18.75
CA GLY A 287 -20.12 -5.44 18.79
C GLY A 287 -19.43 -6.45 17.89
N GLY A 288 -18.18 -6.17 17.54
CA GLY A 288 -17.42 -7.13 16.77
C GLY A 288 -16.02 -6.68 16.42
N TYR A 289 -15.38 -7.54 15.63
CA TYR A 289 -14.01 -7.40 15.20
C TYR A 289 -13.88 -7.82 13.73
N SER A 290 -13.07 -7.09 12.96
CA SER A 290 -12.71 -7.46 11.60
C SER A 290 -11.24 -7.20 11.30
N THR A 291 -10.66 -8.00 10.41
CA THR A 291 -9.32 -7.82 9.86
C THR A 291 -9.42 -7.65 8.36
N SER A 292 -8.68 -6.70 7.82
CA SER A 292 -8.61 -6.42 6.38
C SER A 292 -7.15 -6.40 5.93
N GLY A 293 -6.81 -7.27 4.98
CA GLY A 293 -5.55 -7.19 4.24
C GLY A 293 -5.76 -6.38 2.97
N ILE A 294 -4.84 -5.46 2.68
CA ILE A 294 -4.83 -4.61 1.49
C ILE A 294 -3.59 -4.98 0.68
N ASP A 295 -3.78 -5.43 -0.55
CA ASP A 295 -2.72 -5.73 -1.49
C ASP A 295 -2.63 -4.62 -2.54
N LEU A 296 -1.44 -4.08 -2.76
CA LEU A 296 -1.12 -3.13 -3.82
C LEU A 296 -0.10 -3.73 -4.80
N SER A 297 0.27 -2.94 -5.81
CA SER A 297 1.33 -3.30 -6.76
C SER A 297 2.68 -3.51 -6.06
N ARG A 298 3.60 -4.22 -6.74
CA ARG A 298 5.00 -4.41 -6.34
C ARG A 298 5.22 -5.07 -4.96
N GLY A 299 4.22 -5.77 -4.42
CA GLY A 299 4.33 -6.45 -3.12
C GLY A 299 4.13 -5.53 -1.91
N THR A 300 3.71 -4.28 -2.14
CA THR A 300 3.25 -3.39 -1.07
C THR A 300 1.95 -3.92 -0.47
N THR A 301 1.88 -3.95 0.85
CA THR A 301 0.70 -4.42 1.59
C THR A 301 0.31 -3.45 2.69
N GLY A 302 -0.97 -3.51 3.08
CA GLY A 302 -1.52 -2.82 4.23
C GLY A 302 -2.37 -3.78 5.07
N LYS A 303 -2.54 -3.45 6.35
CA LYS A 303 -3.43 -4.18 7.24
C LYS A 303 -4.26 -3.23 8.08
N VAL A 304 -5.56 -3.49 8.17
CA VAL A 304 -6.48 -2.75 9.04
C VAL A 304 -7.21 -3.71 9.96
N ASP A 305 -6.99 -3.57 11.27
CA ASP A 305 -7.78 -4.25 12.30
C ASP A 305 -8.86 -3.28 12.82
N SER A 306 -10.12 -3.69 12.82
CA SER A 306 -11.28 -2.87 13.22
C SER A 306 -11.97 -3.49 14.43
N TYR A 307 -12.18 -2.67 15.47
CA TYR A 307 -12.99 -3.01 16.64
C TYR A 307 -14.18 -2.06 16.67
N TYR A 308 -15.39 -2.59 16.83
CA TYR A 308 -16.58 -1.75 16.77
C TYR A 308 -17.65 -2.15 17.77
N ALA A 309 -18.46 -1.16 18.12
CA ALA A 309 -19.65 -1.30 18.93
C ALA A 309 -20.74 -0.35 18.39
N GLY A 310 -22.00 -0.72 18.56
CA GLY A 310 -23.11 0.06 18.06
C GLY A 310 -24.44 -0.30 18.69
N ALA A 311 -25.46 0.46 18.32
CA ALA A 311 -26.85 0.22 18.67
C ALA A 311 -27.71 0.34 17.42
N TYR A 312 -28.81 -0.41 17.40
CA TYR A 312 -29.77 -0.38 16.31
C TYR A 312 -31.20 -0.38 16.83
N ALA A 313 -32.09 0.14 16.01
CA ALA A 313 -33.51 0.18 16.25
C ALA A 313 -34.26 -0.14 14.96
N THR A 314 -35.14 -1.15 15.02
CA THR A 314 -35.97 -1.55 13.88
C THR A 314 -37.44 -1.42 14.27
N TRP A 315 -38.16 -0.50 13.64
CA TRP A 315 -39.60 -0.41 13.76
C TRP A 315 -40.27 -1.22 12.63
N LEU A 316 -41.23 -2.05 13.01
CA LEU A 316 -42.03 -2.90 12.15
C LEU A 316 -43.49 -2.51 12.31
N SER A 317 -44.12 -2.07 11.23
CA SER A 317 -45.54 -1.76 11.18
C SER A 317 -46.36 -3.01 10.86
N ASP A 318 -47.59 -3.07 11.38
CA ASP A 318 -48.56 -4.13 11.08
C ASP A 318 -48.93 -4.17 9.58
N ASP A 319 -48.87 -3.04 8.88
CA ASP A 319 -49.13 -2.91 7.43
C ASP A 319 -47.92 -3.27 6.54
N GLY A 320 -46.86 -3.81 7.15
CA GLY A 320 -45.66 -4.31 6.49
C GLY A 320 -44.56 -3.28 6.24
N TYR A 321 -44.78 -2.01 6.58
CA TYR A 321 -43.70 -1.00 6.54
C TYR A 321 -42.64 -1.27 7.61
N TYR A 322 -41.40 -0.87 7.33
CA TYR A 322 -40.36 -0.87 8.34
C TYR A 322 -39.42 0.33 8.21
N VAL A 323 -38.86 0.73 9.35
CA VAL A 323 -37.74 1.65 9.44
C VAL A 323 -36.66 0.96 10.26
N ASP A 324 -35.46 0.83 9.71
CA ASP A 324 -34.30 0.30 10.43
C ASP A 324 -33.21 1.35 10.50
N GLY A 325 -32.50 1.40 11.62
CA GLY A 325 -31.44 2.38 11.83
C GLY A 325 -30.34 1.84 12.73
N VAL A 326 -29.10 2.19 12.41
CA VAL A 326 -27.92 1.84 13.21
C VAL A 326 -27.04 3.05 13.45
N LEU A 327 -26.42 3.08 14.62
CA LEU A 327 -25.27 3.92 14.94
C LEU A 327 -24.11 3.01 15.34
N LYS A 328 -22.92 3.23 14.77
CA LYS A 328 -21.73 2.41 15.02
C LYS A 328 -20.48 3.28 15.18
N LEU A 329 -19.68 2.92 16.18
CA LEU A 329 -18.36 3.48 16.47
C LEU A 329 -17.30 2.43 16.15
N ASN A 330 -16.20 2.86 15.54
CA ASN A 330 -15.07 2.01 15.17
C ASN A 330 -13.75 2.57 15.71
N ARG A 331 -12.84 1.67 16.09
CA ARG A 331 -11.42 1.93 16.30
C ARG A 331 -10.65 1.12 15.24
N PHE A 332 -9.94 1.80 14.34
CA PHE A 332 -9.16 1.17 13.28
C PHE A 332 -7.67 1.27 13.58
N ARG A 333 -6.96 0.14 13.60
CA ARG A 333 -5.49 0.06 13.66
C ARG A 333 -4.97 -0.24 12.27
N ASN A 334 -4.21 0.69 11.71
CA ASN A 334 -3.74 0.66 10.33
C ASN A 334 -2.22 0.44 10.33
N LYS A 335 -1.74 -0.44 9.45
CA LYS A 335 -0.32 -0.73 9.26
C LYS A 335 0.02 -0.75 7.77
N ALA A 336 1.17 -0.19 7.42
CA ALA A 336 1.75 -0.20 6.08
C ALA A 336 3.03 -1.03 6.07
N ASP A 337 3.20 -1.89 5.08
CA ASP A 337 4.47 -2.55 4.71
C ASP A 337 4.68 -2.31 3.21
N VAL A 338 5.50 -1.32 2.90
CA VAL A 338 5.73 -0.80 1.55
C VAL A 338 6.95 -1.48 0.97
N ALA A 339 6.79 -2.02 -0.23
CA ALA A 339 7.88 -2.47 -1.08
C ALA A 339 8.19 -1.36 -2.09
N MET A 340 9.34 -0.71 -1.89
CA MET A 340 9.85 0.35 -2.76
C MET A 340 10.30 -0.23 -4.10
N SER A 341 10.53 0.62 -5.10
CA SER A 341 10.88 0.22 -6.47
C SER A 341 12.18 -0.60 -6.53
N ASP A 342 13.14 -0.35 -5.63
CA ASP A 342 14.40 -1.09 -5.52
C ASP A 342 14.32 -2.33 -4.59
N ALA A 343 13.10 -2.73 -4.19
CA ALA A 343 12.78 -3.77 -3.23
C ALA A 343 13.19 -3.51 -1.76
N SER A 344 13.71 -2.31 -1.44
CA SER A 344 13.81 -1.88 -0.04
C SER A 344 12.40 -1.74 0.57
N LYS A 345 12.33 -1.72 1.91
CA LYS A 345 11.07 -1.69 2.64
C LYS A 345 10.90 -0.40 3.41
N ALA A 346 9.67 0.08 3.47
CA ALA A 346 9.26 1.13 4.39
C ALA A 346 8.03 0.72 5.19
N LYS A 347 7.94 1.12 6.45
CA LYS A 347 6.86 0.74 7.37
C LYS A 347 6.33 1.93 8.14
N GLY A 348 5.06 1.84 8.51
CA GLY A 348 4.43 2.78 9.43
C GLY A 348 3.08 2.29 9.92
N ASP A 349 2.58 2.91 10.97
CA ASP A 349 1.28 2.60 11.54
C ASP A 349 0.61 3.84 12.12
N TYR A 350 -0.72 3.79 12.21
CA TYR A 350 -1.51 4.81 12.88
C TYR A 350 -2.83 4.21 13.34
N THR A 351 -3.50 4.86 14.29
CA THR A 351 -4.81 4.42 14.76
C THR A 351 -5.80 5.56 14.79
N ASN A 352 -6.93 5.41 14.11
CA ASN A 352 -8.00 6.40 14.06
C ASN A 352 -9.34 5.82 14.52
N ASN A 353 -10.32 6.70 14.73
CA ASN A 353 -11.68 6.34 15.10
C ASN A 353 -12.64 6.68 13.96
N GLY A 354 -13.74 5.95 13.87
CA GLY A 354 -14.84 6.25 12.96
C GLY A 354 -16.17 6.30 13.68
N VAL A 355 -17.06 7.15 13.20
CA VAL A 355 -18.46 7.19 13.60
C VAL A 355 -19.33 7.22 12.35
N GLY A 356 -20.37 6.42 12.35
CA GLY A 356 -21.31 6.41 11.26
C GLY A 356 -22.63 5.78 11.63
N GLY A 357 -23.58 5.91 10.74
CA GLY A 357 -24.88 5.28 10.85
C GLY A 357 -25.57 5.16 9.51
N TRP A 358 -26.65 4.41 9.50
CA TRP A 358 -27.53 4.35 8.35
C TRP A 358 -28.99 4.30 8.80
N VAL A 359 -29.88 4.73 7.91
CA VAL A 359 -31.33 4.54 8.03
C VAL A 359 -31.86 3.91 6.75
N GLU A 360 -32.74 2.92 6.88
CA GLU A 360 -33.44 2.25 5.78
C GLU A 360 -34.94 2.33 6.04
N PHE A 361 -35.68 2.65 4.99
CA PHE A 361 -37.13 2.55 4.95
C PHE A 361 -37.52 1.57 3.86
N GLY A 362 -38.47 0.70 4.16
CA GLY A 362 -38.97 -0.26 3.18
C GLY A 362 -40.34 -0.78 3.54
N ARG A 363 -40.83 -1.70 2.70
CA ARG A 363 -42.12 -2.34 2.89
C ARG A 363 -42.06 -3.81 2.50
N HIS A 364 -42.51 -4.68 3.38
CA HIS A 364 -42.74 -6.09 3.09
C HIS A 364 -44.13 -6.27 2.46
N ILE A 365 -44.16 -6.68 1.19
CA ILE A 365 -45.39 -6.86 0.43
C ILE A 365 -45.56 -8.36 0.17
N LYS A 366 -46.62 -8.94 0.74
CA LYS A 366 -47.01 -10.33 0.46
C LYS A 366 -47.67 -10.41 -0.91
N LEU A 367 -47.28 -11.41 -1.70
CA LEU A 367 -47.83 -11.72 -3.02
C LEU A 367 -48.51 -13.11 -2.97
N GLY A 368 -49.13 -13.53 -4.08
CA GLY A 368 -49.66 -14.89 -4.22
C GLY A 368 -48.57 -15.97 -4.14
N ASP A 369 -48.97 -17.22 -3.89
CA ASP A 369 -48.09 -18.39 -3.83
C ASP A 369 -46.91 -18.29 -2.84
N ASP A 370 -47.14 -17.59 -1.73
CA ASP A 370 -46.19 -17.32 -0.65
C ASP A 370 -44.93 -16.51 -1.08
N TYR A 371 -45.00 -15.84 -2.23
CA TYR A 371 -43.98 -14.90 -2.65
C TYR A 371 -44.08 -13.59 -1.87
N PHE A 372 -42.96 -12.89 -1.76
CA PHE A 372 -42.93 -11.56 -1.18
C PHE A 372 -41.95 -10.64 -1.93
N LEU A 373 -42.26 -9.34 -1.91
CA LEU A 373 -41.43 -8.29 -2.46
C LEU A 373 -41.09 -7.26 -1.37
N GLU A 374 -39.84 -6.80 -1.35
CA GLU A 374 -39.36 -5.82 -0.36
C GLU A 374 -38.60 -4.66 -1.01
N PRO A 375 -39.30 -3.65 -1.55
CA PRO A 375 -38.67 -2.41 -1.94
C PRO A 375 -38.13 -1.67 -0.71
N PHE A 376 -36.97 -1.03 -0.89
CA PHE A 376 -36.32 -0.25 0.16
C PHE A 376 -35.53 0.93 -0.40
N ALA A 377 -35.34 1.93 0.46
CA ALA A 377 -34.41 3.03 0.28
C ALA A 377 -33.57 3.19 1.54
N GLN A 378 -32.27 3.41 1.38
CA GLN A 378 -31.31 3.51 2.46
C GLN A 378 -30.39 4.72 2.26
N LEU A 379 -30.10 5.42 3.35
CA LEU A 379 -29.08 6.46 3.41
C LEU A 379 -28.08 6.09 4.52
N SER A 380 -26.79 6.14 4.19
CA SER A 380 -25.72 5.80 5.11
C SER A 380 -24.61 6.84 5.05
N SER A 381 -23.99 7.11 6.20
CA SER A 381 -22.89 8.06 6.31
C SER A 381 -21.89 7.60 7.35
N VAL A 382 -20.61 7.72 7.04
CA VAL A 382 -19.51 7.48 7.97
C VAL A 382 -18.46 8.58 7.82
N VAL A 383 -17.97 9.04 8.95
CA VAL A 383 -16.82 9.94 9.04
C VAL A 383 -15.73 9.23 9.85
N VAL A 384 -14.54 9.16 9.27
CA VAL A 384 -13.35 8.58 9.88
C VAL A 384 -12.39 9.72 10.19
N GLN A 385 -11.95 9.78 11.44
CA GLN A 385 -11.03 10.77 11.96
C GLN A 385 -9.72 10.77 11.14
N GLY A 386 -9.26 11.96 10.75
CA GLY A 386 -7.97 12.15 10.11
C GLY A 386 -6.80 11.86 11.04
N GLN A 387 -5.71 11.35 10.48
CA GLN A 387 -4.45 11.07 11.18
C GLN A 387 -3.27 11.24 10.22
N GLU A 388 -2.08 11.43 10.78
CA GLU A 388 -0.83 11.41 10.03
C GLU A 388 -0.22 9.99 10.06
N LEU A 389 0.07 9.44 8.87
CA LEU A 389 0.90 8.26 8.68
C LEU A 389 2.34 8.71 8.46
N ARG A 390 3.25 8.25 9.33
CA ARG A 390 4.70 8.43 9.17
C ARG A 390 5.33 7.11 8.77
N LEU A 391 6.04 7.08 7.65
CA LEU A 391 6.85 5.95 7.25
C LEU A 391 8.30 6.16 7.69
N ASP A 392 8.99 5.07 8.01
CA ASP A 392 10.42 5.06 8.39
C ASP A 392 11.38 5.50 7.28
N ASN A 393 10.92 5.55 6.02
CA ASN A 393 11.63 6.17 4.90
C ASN A 393 11.49 7.71 4.83
N GLY A 394 10.80 8.32 5.79
CA GLY A 394 10.64 9.78 5.91
C GLY A 394 9.34 10.36 5.33
N MET A 395 8.53 9.57 4.62
CA MET A 395 7.25 10.05 4.09
C MET A 395 6.26 10.37 5.21
N LYS A 396 5.56 11.50 5.05
CA LYS A 396 4.45 11.91 5.90
C LYS A 396 3.19 12.05 5.06
N ALA A 397 2.22 11.19 5.26
CA ALA A 397 0.89 11.34 4.64
C ALA A 397 -0.12 11.77 5.70
N LYS A 398 -1.06 12.65 5.36
CA LYS A 398 -2.12 13.09 6.26
C LYS A 398 -3.43 13.38 5.53
N ASN A 399 -4.52 13.25 6.25
CA ASN A 399 -5.84 13.72 5.83
C ASN A 399 -6.54 14.43 7.00
N ASP A 400 -7.48 15.33 6.70
CA ASP A 400 -8.29 15.99 7.73
C ASP A 400 -9.36 15.03 8.27
N HIS A 401 -10.00 14.30 7.37
CA HIS A 401 -10.94 13.21 7.63
C HIS A 401 -11.16 12.40 6.35
N THR A 402 -11.78 11.22 6.47
CA THR A 402 -12.35 10.50 5.32
C THR A 402 -13.86 10.38 5.53
N GLN A 403 -14.65 10.76 4.53
CA GLN A 403 -16.11 10.65 4.56
C GLN A 403 -16.64 9.78 3.42
N SER A 404 -17.71 9.03 3.70
CA SER A 404 -18.57 8.40 2.71
C SER A 404 -20.03 8.71 3.04
N VAL A 405 -20.80 9.06 2.01
CA VAL A 405 -22.26 9.27 2.08
C VAL A 405 -22.87 8.48 0.94
N LEU A 406 -23.55 7.39 1.26
CA LEU A 406 -24.08 6.46 0.28
C LEU A 406 -25.61 6.40 0.36
N GLY A 407 -26.25 6.74 -0.75
CA GLY A 407 -27.67 6.48 -0.97
C GLY A 407 -27.86 5.20 -1.75
N LYS A 408 -28.86 4.40 -1.39
CA LYS A 408 -29.16 3.12 -2.03
C LYS A 408 -30.65 2.93 -2.18
N VAL A 409 -31.08 2.41 -3.32
CA VAL A 409 -32.46 1.99 -3.58
C VAL A 409 -32.45 0.60 -4.19
N GLY A 410 -33.42 -0.23 -3.85
CA GLY A 410 -33.49 -1.57 -4.41
C GLY A 410 -34.73 -2.32 -3.98
N THR A 411 -34.73 -3.62 -4.29
CA THR A 411 -35.78 -4.53 -3.86
C THR A 411 -35.23 -5.93 -3.60
N SER A 412 -35.88 -6.66 -2.70
CA SER A 412 -35.73 -8.11 -2.57
C SER A 412 -36.97 -8.82 -3.09
N LEU A 413 -36.81 -9.99 -3.71
CA LEU A 413 -37.88 -10.91 -4.09
C LEU A 413 -37.56 -12.25 -3.45
N GLY A 414 -38.49 -12.81 -2.69
CA GLY A 414 -38.31 -14.11 -2.06
C GLY A 414 -39.61 -14.90 -1.98
N ARG A 415 -39.50 -16.10 -1.41
CA ARG A 415 -40.65 -16.99 -1.20
C ARG A 415 -40.57 -17.60 0.19
N SER A 416 -41.70 -17.75 0.86
CA SER A 416 -41.78 -18.48 2.13
C SER A 416 -42.22 -19.91 1.88
N VAL A 417 -41.43 -20.89 2.32
CA VAL A 417 -41.70 -22.32 2.15
C VAL A 417 -41.79 -22.96 3.53
N ALA A 418 -42.98 -23.45 3.88
CA ALA A 418 -43.17 -24.22 5.10
C ALA A 418 -42.43 -25.56 5.00
N LEU A 419 -41.67 -25.90 6.04
CA LEU A 419 -40.98 -27.18 6.19
C LEU A 419 -41.89 -28.17 6.92
N LYS A 420 -41.70 -29.47 6.66
CA LYS A 420 -42.51 -30.56 7.24
C LYS A 420 -42.53 -30.55 8.78
N ASP A 421 -41.45 -30.07 9.39
CA ASP A 421 -41.24 -30.07 10.84
C ASP A 421 -41.63 -28.73 11.50
N GLY A 422 -42.42 -27.89 10.82
CA GLY A 422 -42.92 -26.60 11.36
C GLY A 422 -41.97 -25.41 11.18
N GLY A 423 -40.79 -25.62 10.59
CA GLY A 423 -39.87 -24.55 10.20
C GLY A 423 -40.32 -23.78 8.96
N VAL A 424 -39.67 -22.65 8.68
CA VAL A 424 -39.90 -21.85 7.45
C VAL A 424 -38.57 -21.56 6.78
N LEU A 425 -38.47 -21.90 5.50
CA LEU A 425 -37.36 -21.61 4.60
C LEU A 425 -37.72 -20.43 3.71
N GLN A 426 -36.85 -19.41 3.64
CA GLN A 426 -37.06 -18.22 2.83
C GLN A 426 -35.83 -17.93 1.95
N PRO A 427 -35.75 -18.47 0.72
CA PRO A 427 -34.82 -18.00 -0.28
C PRO A 427 -35.24 -16.63 -0.81
N TYR A 428 -34.26 -15.78 -1.11
CA TYR A 428 -34.49 -14.50 -1.76
C TYR A 428 -33.34 -14.09 -2.67
N VAL A 429 -33.67 -13.24 -3.63
CA VAL A 429 -32.72 -12.50 -4.48
C VAL A 429 -32.94 -11.01 -4.29
N ARG A 430 -31.91 -10.23 -4.58
CA ARG A 430 -31.84 -8.82 -4.22
C ARG A 430 -31.12 -8.05 -5.29
N VAL A 431 -31.70 -6.93 -5.67
CA VAL A 431 -31.12 -6.02 -6.65
C VAL A 431 -31.16 -4.61 -6.08
N ALA A 432 -30.06 -3.87 -6.23
CA ALA A 432 -30.00 -2.49 -5.77
C ALA A 432 -29.06 -1.65 -6.64
N ILE A 433 -29.29 -0.35 -6.62
CA ILE A 433 -28.39 0.66 -7.15
C ILE A 433 -28.00 1.55 -5.98
N ALA A 434 -26.71 1.85 -5.88
CA ALA A 434 -26.17 2.75 -4.88
C ALA A 434 -25.33 3.86 -5.51
N GLN A 435 -25.31 5.02 -4.87
CA GLN A 435 -24.57 6.20 -5.28
C GLN A 435 -23.74 6.70 -4.09
N GLU A 436 -22.43 6.80 -4.28
CA GLU A 436 -21.53 7.52 -3.37
C GLU A 436 -21.58 9.01 -3.70
N PHE A 437 -21.84 9.85 -2.70
CA PHE A 437 -21.96 11.30 -2.85
C PHE A 437 -20.74 12.06 -2.35
N SER A 438 -19.87 11.43 -1.55
CA SER A 438 -18.63 12.04 -1.08
C SER A 438 -17.63 12.18 -2.22
N ARG A 439 -17.14 13.41 -2.42
CA ARG A 439 -16.21 13.82 -3.50
C ARG A 439 -14.95 14.52 -2.98
N HIS A 440 -14.80 14.67 -1.67
CA HIS A 440 -13.76 15.52 -1.06
C HIS A 440 -12.98 14.75 0.01
N ASN A 441 -12.34 13.64 -0.39
CA ASN A 441 -11.41 12.93 0.48
C ASN A 441 -9.98 13.30 0.07
N GLU A 442 -9.51 14.48 0.48
CA GLU A 442 -8.14 14.94 0.19
C GLU A 442 -7.12 14.21 1.08
N VAL A 443 -6.06 13.70 0.48
CA VAL A 443 -4.87 13.21 1.19
C VAL A 443 -3.68 14.03 0.73
N LYS A 444 -2.87 14.49 1.68
CA LYS A 444 -1.59 15.12 1.41
C LYS A 444 -0.48 14.12 1.69
N ALA A 445 0.26 13.70 0.67
CA ALA A 445 1.53 13.00 0.84
C ALA A 445 2.64 14.03 0.72
N ASN A 446 3.30 14.30 1.84
CA ASN A 446 4.14 15.45 2.07
C ASN A 446 3.39 16.74 1.68
N ASP A 447 3.86 17.45 0.65
CA ASP A 447 3.26 18.70 0.15
C ASP A 447 2.35 18.51 -1.07
N VAL A 448 2.22 17.27 -1.56
CA VAL A 448 1.42 16.92 -2.74
C VAL A 448 0.02 16.46 -2.33
N LYS A 449 -1.00 17.06 -2.93
CA LYS A 449 -2.43 16.74 -2.70
C LYS A 449 -2.93 15.71 -3.71
N PHE A 450 -3.75 14.79 -3.21
CA PHE A 450 -4.41 13.73 -3.98
C PHE A 450 -5.91 13.67 -3.66
N ASP A 451 -6.74 13.44 -4.67
CA ASP A 451 -8.14 13.09 -4.49
C ASP A 451 -8.28 11.58 -4.28
N ASN A 452 -8.61 11.22 -3.04
CA ASN A 452 -8.74 9.85 -2.59
C ASN A 452 -10.21 9.41 -2.46
N SER A 453 -11.11 10.05 -3.21
CA SER A 453 -12.53 9.69 -3.23
C SER A 453 -12.82 8.45 -4.08
N LEU A 454 -13.86 7.71 -3.70
CA LEU A 454 -14.42 6.55 -4.42
C LEU A 454 -15.79 6.89 -5.05
N PHE A 455 -15.97 8.16 -5.45
CA PHE A 455 -17.22 8.67 -5.97
C PHE A 455 -17.74 7.84 -7.15
N GLY A 456 -19.04 7.52 -7.16
CA GLY A 456 -19.67 6.89 -8.30
C GLY A 456 -20.90 6.04 -7.97
N SER A 457 -21.60 5.64 -9.03
CA SER A 457 -22.72 4.69 -8.96
C SER A 457 -22.22 3.25 -9.00
N ARG A 458 -22.97 2.35 -8.38
CA ARG A 458 -22.72 0.91 -8.40
C ARG A 458 -24.02 0.11 -8.40
N GLY A 459 -24.02 -1.00 -9.13
CA GLY A 459 -25.07 -2.02 -9.07
C GLY A 459 -24.70 -3.09 -8.07
N GLU A 460 -25.69 -3.58 -7.32
CA GLU A 460 -25.54 -4.63 -6.32
C GLU A 460 -26.53 -5.76 -6.63
N LEU A 461 -26.04 -7.00 -6.58
CA LEU A 461 -26.81 -8.23 -6.71
C LEU A 461 -26.54 -9.10 -5.50
N GLY A 462 -27.59 -9.56 -4.83
CA GLY A 462 -27.46 -10.46 -3.68
C GLY A 462 -28.41 -11.64 -3.80
N ALA A 463 -28.04 -12.74 -3.18
CA ALA A 463 -28.91 -13.88 -2.97
C ALA A 463 -28.69 -14.41 -1.56
N GLY A 464 -29.76 -14.85 -0.91
CA GLY A 464 -29.68 -15.35 0.45
C GLY A 464 -30.76 -16.35 0.76
N VAL A 465 -30.60 -16.99 1.90
CA VAL A 465 -31.55 -17.93 2.45
C VAL A 465 -31.60 -17.75 3.96
N SER A 466 -32.82 -17.67 4.51
CA SER A 466 -33.04 -17.76 5.95
C SER A 466 -33.91 -18.97 6.30
N VAL A 467 -33.57 -19.66 7.38
CA VAL A 467 -34.28 -20.86 7.85
C VAL A 467 -34.60 -20.72 9.32
N SER A 468 -35.87 -20.92 9.66
CA SER A 468 -36.31 -21.13 11.04
C SER A 468 -36.30 -22.63 11.33
N LEU A 469 -35.34 -23.09 12.12
CA LEU A 469 -35.19 -24.51 12.49
C LEU A 469 -36.06 -24.89 13.68
N SER A 470 -36.37 -23.93 14.55
CA SER A 470 -37.30 -24.06 15.67
C SER A 470 -37.90 -22.70 16.01
N GLU A 471 -38.78 -22.63 17.01
CA GLU A 471 -39.27 -21.34 17.54
C GLU A 471 -38.15 -20.44 18.11
N ARG A 472 -36.98 -21.01 18.42
CA ARG A 472 -35.87 -20.31 19.06
C ARG A 472 -34.66 -20.14 18.17
N LEU A 473 -34.42 -21.05 17.22
CA LEU A 473 -33.21 -21.05 16.40
C LEU A 473 -33.52 -20.66 14.95
N LYS A 474 -32.84 -19.61 14.49
CA LYS A 474 -32.82 -19.19 13.09
C LYS A 474 -31.40 -19.12 12.57
N LEU A 475 -31.24 -19.47 11.29
CA LEU A 475 -29.99 -19.37 10.55
C LEU A 475 -30.21 -18.58 9.27
N HIS A 476 -29.18 -17.87 8.81
CA HIS A 476 -29.18 -17.29 7.48
C HIS A 476 -27.80 -17.42 6.82
N ALA A 477 -27.80 -17.38 5.49
CA ALA A 477 -26.60 -17.25 4.69
C ALA A 477 -26.88 -16.34 3.48
N ASP A 478 -25.92 -15.50 3.15
CA ASP A 478 -26.03 -14.54 2.05
C ASP A 478 -24.76 -14.51 1.22
N PHE A 479 -24.94 -14.20 -0.06
CA PHE A 479 -23.88 -13.92 -1.02
C PHE A 479 -24.19 -12.64 -1.79
N ASP A 480 -23.19 -11.79 -1.94
CA ASP A 480 -23.31 -10.46 -2.54
C ASP A 480 -22.22 -10.20 -3.60
N TYR A 481 -22.66 -9.64 -4.73
CA TYR A 481 -21.84 -9.10 -5.80
C TYR A 481 -22.14 -7.60 -5.96
N MET A 482 -21.11 -6.80 -6.21
CA MET A 482 -21.26 -5.37 -6.49
C MET A 482 -20.31 -4.96 -7.60
N LYS A 483 -20.76 -4.08 -8.50
CA LYS A 483 -19.92 -3.48 -9.53
C LYS A 483 -20.27 -2.02 -9.76
N GLY A 484 -19.25 -1.17 -9.68
CA GLY A 484 -19.29 0.23 -10.07
C GLY A 484 -18.04 0.60 -10.86
N ARG A 485 -17.85 1.89 -11.10
CA ARG A 485 -16.69 2.41 -11.85
C ARG A 485 -15.37 2.26 -11.09
N HIS A 486 -15.37 2.61 -9.80
CA HIS A 486 -14.17 2.66 -8.96
C HIS A 486 -14.11 1.53 -7.92
N ILE A 487 -15.13 0.68 -7.86
CA ILE A 487 -15.22 -0.37 -6.84
C ILE A 487 -15.97 -1.59 -7.38
N GLU A 488 -15.42 -2.77 -7.12
CA GLU A 488 -16.03 -4.06 -7.41
C GLU A 488 -15.93 -4.96 -6.18
N GLN A 489 -17.05 -5.54 -5.76
CA GLN A 489 -17.08 -6.67 -4.83
C GLN A 489 -17.37 -7.94 -5.63
N PRO A 490 -16.35 -8.66 -6.10
CA PRO A 490 -16.55 -9.93 -6.82
C PRO A 490 -17.20 -11.00 -5.95
N TRP A 491 -17.03 -10.94 -4.64
CA TRP A 491 -17.76 -11.76 -3.69
C TRP A 491 -17.79 -11.11 -2.30
N GLY A 492 -18.93 -11.23 -1.64
CA GLY A 492 -19.11 -11.04 -0.22
C GLY A 492 -20.02 -12.16 0.27
N ALA A 493 -19.71 -12.73 1.42
CA ALA A 493 -20.48 -13.82 1.98
C ALA A 493 -20.59 -13.65 3.49
N ASN A 494 -21.69 -14.13 4.04
CA ASN A 494 -21.86 -14.16 5.47
C ASN A 494 -22.84 -15.26 5.89
N VAL A 495 -22.68 -15.68 7.15
CA VAL A 495 -23.51 -16.68 7.80
C VAL A 495 -23.78 -16.21 9.22
N GLY A 496 -25.03 -16.32 9.65
CA GLY A 496 -25.40 -15.94 11.00
C GLY A 496 -26.43 -16.87 11.62
N LEU A 497 -26.49 -16.79 12.93
CA LEU A 497 -27.45 -17.50 13.75
C LEU A 497 -28.06 -16.55 14.77
N ARG A 498 -29.33 -16.79 15.08
CA ARG A 498 -30.05 -16.11 16.15
C ARG A 498 -30.72 -17.13 17.05
N LEU A 499 -30.57 -16.92 18.37
CA LEU A 499 -31.20 -17.69 19.42
C LEU A 499 -32.15 -16.79 20.22
N ALA A 500 -33.45 -17.06 20.15
CA ALA A 500 -34.47 -16.41 20.96
C ALA A 500 -34.62 -17.09 22.33
N PHE A 501 -34.86 -16.32 23.39
CA PHE A 501 -35.08 -16.81 24.75
C PHE A 501 -36.35 -16.25 25.39
#